data_AF-A0ABC8URD0-F1
#
_entry.id   AF-A0ABC8URD0-F1
#
_cell.length_a   1.000
_cell.length_b   1.000
_cell.length_c   1.000
_cell.angle_alpha   90.00
_cell.angle_beta   90.00
_cell.angle_gamma   90.00
#
_symmetry.space_group_name_H-M   'P 1'
#
loop_
_entity.id
_entity.type
_entity.pdbx_description
1 polymer ?
#
loop_
_entity_poly.entity_id
_entity_poly.type
_entity_poly.pdbx_seq_one_letter_code
_entity_poly.pdbx_strand_id
1 'polypeptide(L)'
;MVTKLSKLERTATVHQDNLFDSKYQSDGIYYEDITFQDILFDSNYRGGGLFVIDSARIRVNNCFFIHFTTDGILVERGHETFISSCFLGQHSTVGADKGEKDFSGTGIDLASNDNAITDVVIFSAATGVILRGQANIVTGVHSYNKATYFGGIGILVKAAQNRIANCYLDFNAIVIEDPAQVHVTNGYFLGDGNIVLKSIKELDGQFTTIDQVVIDQNNVNGMSLRSTVGELTVAGNGTQWVADFSSVLMFPNRINHVRYSFYTQGGLVGFPASAVTNVSNNVVIVESEKAVNGVVSIVVDQHNMIMDRTVFFTLYSQEWIVGAGILMGVN
;
A
#
# COMPACT_ATOMS: atom_id res chain seq x y z
N MET A 1 35.62 -48.58 23.31
CA MET A 1 34.65 -47.89 24.19
C MET A 1 34.68 -46.42 23.80
N VAL A 2 33.90 -46.01 22.79
CA VAL A 2 32.48 -45.63 22.85
C VAL A 2 32.32 -44.32 23.65
N THR A 3 32.43 -43.18 22.97
CA THR A 3 31.33 -42.27 22.50
C THR A 3 30.71 -41.43 23.62
N LYS A 4 30.71 -40.10 23.45
CA LYS A 4 29.49 -39.30 23.37
C LYS A 4 29.79 -37.92 22.77
N LEU A 5 29.52 -37.82 21.48
CA LEU A 5 29.07 -36.57 20.87
C LEU A 5 27.73 -36.19 21.51
N SER A 6 27.61 -35.01 22.11
CA SER A 6 26.32 -34.41 22.35
C SER A 6 25.87 -33.68 21.08
N LYS A 7 24.95 -34.32 20.34
CA LYS A 7 23.94 -33.61 19.56
C LYS A 7 23.25 -32.63 20.50
N LEU A 8 23.17 -31.35 20.13
CA LEU A 8 22.04 -30.53 20.55
C LEU A 8 21.12 -30.40 19.34
N GLU A 9 19.92 -30.94 19.52
CA GLU A 9 18.86 -30.99 18.54
C GLU A 9 18.24 -29.61 18.34
N ARG A 10 17.82 -29.36 17.10
CA ARG A 10 16.89 -28.28 16.74
C ARG A 10 15.61 -28.43 17.55
N THR A 11 15.31 -27.44 18.38
CA THR A 11 13.94 -27.03 18.69
C THR A 11 13.97 -25.55 19.03
N ALA A 12 14.05 -24.72 18.00
CA ALA A 12 13.57 -23.34 18.09
C ALA A 12 12.11 -23.36 17.61
N THR A 13 11.22 -23.83 18.48
CA THR A 13 9.83 -23.37 18.46
C THR A 13 9.89 -21.90 18.85
N VAL A 14 10.02 -21.04 17.85
CA VAL A 14 9.86 -19.60 18.02
C VAL A 14 8.39 -19.39 18.37
N HIS A 15 8.12 -19.20 19.66
CA HIS A 15 6.84 -18.74 20.15
C HIS A 15 6.41 -17.52 19.35
N GLN A 16 5.30 -17.68 18.64
CA GLN A 16 4.67 -16.69 17.77
C GLN A 16 3.81 -15.70 18.59
N ASP A 17 4.21 -15.44 19.84
CA ASP A 17 3.36 -14.77 20.84
C ASP A 17 3.90 -13.39 21.30
N ASN A 18 4.97 -12.87 20.69
CA ASN A 18 5.56 -11.56 21.07
C ASN A 18 5.64 -10.53 19.93
N LEU A 19 4.87 -10.70 18.84
CA LEU A 19 4.88 -9.78 17.69
C LEU A 19 3.81 -8.68 17.75
N PHE A 20 3.00 -8.62 18.82
CA PHE A 20 1.90 -7.66 18.96
C PHE A 20 2.06 -6.68 20.13
N ASP A 21 3.21 -6.68 20.82
CA ASP A 21 3.41 -5.84 22.00
C ASP A 21 4.84 -5.29 22.08
N SER A 22 5.27 -4.60 21.03
CA SER A 22 6.48 -3.78 21.11
C SER A 22 6.17 -2.47 21.82
N LYS A 23 6.02 -2.52 23.15
CA LYS A 23 6.68 -1.65 24.17
C LYS A 23 7.17 -0.24 23.77
N TYR A 24 6.41 0.50 22.97
CA TYR A 24 6.65 1.91 22.64
C TYR A 24 5.40 2.80 22.85
N GLN A 25 4.34 2.30 23.51
CA GLN A 25 3.09 3.04 23.74
C GLN A 25 2.64 3.07 25.21
N SER A 26 3.55 3.31 26.17
CA SER A 26 3.13 3.69 27.53
C SER A 26 4.13 4.55 28.30
N ASP A 27 4.88 5.42 27.61
CA ASP A 27 5.18 6.70 28.24
C ASP A 27 3.86 7.46 28.27
N GLY A 28 3.44 7.95 29.44
CA GLY A 28 2.07 8.41 29.67
C GLY A 28 1.56 9.42 28.62
N ILE A 29 0.27 9.35 28.30
CA ILE A 29 -0.38 10.44 27.55
C ILE A 29 -0.59 11.60 28.51
N TYR A 30 0.03 12.74 28.22
CA TYR A 30 -0.03 13.94 29.05
C TYR A 30 -0.89 15.04 28.43
N TYR A 31 -1.07 15.02 27.11
CA TYR A 31 -1.81 16.03 26.39
C TYR A 31 -2.94 15.39 25.60
N GLU A 32 -4.14 15.93 25.72
CA GLU A 32 -5.32 15.33 25.15
C GLU A 32 -6.28 16.40 24.63
N ASP A 33 -6.95 16.09 23.53
CA ASP A 33 -8.08 16.87 23.00
C ASP A 33 -7.72 18.31 22.55
N ILE A 34 -6.48 18.52 22.10
CA ILE A 34 -6.01 19.82 21.61
C ILE A 34 -6.28 19.96 20.10
N THR A 35 -6.76 21.14 19.70
CA THR A 35 -7.01 21.48 18.30
C THR A 35 -6.20 22.72 17.89
N PHE A 36 -5.43 22.60 16.82
CA PHE A 36 -4.80 23.70 16.08
C PHE A 36 -5.62 23.94 14.82
N GLN A 37 -6.15 25.15 14.64
CA GLN A 37 -7.04 25.46 13.53
C GLN A 37 -6.83 26.87 12.97
N ASP A 38 -6.76 26.97 11.64
CA ASP A 38 -6.66 28.23 10.89
C ASP A 38 -5.39 29.05 11.23
N ILE A 39 -4.28 28.36 11.49
CA ILE A 39 -3.00 28.97 11.90
C ILE A 39 -1.97 28.91 10.77
N LEU A 40 -1.25 30.01 10.56
CA LEU A 40 0.00 30.05 9.80
C LEU A 40 1.18 29.82 10.75
N PHE A 41 1.93 28.75 10.52
CA PHE A 41 3.23 28.47 11.12
C PHE A 41 4.33 28.84 10.12
N ASP A 42 5.03 29.95 10.36
CA ASP A 42 6.22 30.34 9.59
C ASP A 42 7.47 30.14 10.44
N SER A 43 8.22 29.08 10.14
CA SER A 43 9.45 28.75 10.85
C SER A 43 10.63 29.65 10.44
N ASN A 44 10.48 30.49 9.41
CA ASN A 44 11.49 31.41 8.90
C ASN A 44 12.89 30.76 8.72
N TYR A 45 12.89 29.56 8.14
CA TYR A 45 14.04 28.69 7.92
C TYR A 45 14.81 28.33 9.20
N ARG A 46 14.09 28.21 10.33
CA ARG A 46 14.63 27.85 11.65
C ARG A 46 13.85 26.68 12.24
N GLY A 47 14.29 25.46 11.97
CA GLY A 47 13.72 24.26 12.58
C GLY A 47 12.40 23.83 11.93
N GLY A 48 11.47 23.33 12.74
CA GLY A 48 10.19 22.78 12.29
C GLY A 48 8.98 23.66 12.61
N GLY A 49 7.78 23.20 12.26
CA GLY A 49 6.52 23.91 12.49
C GLY A 49 5.84 23.50 13.81
N LEU A 50 5.38 22.26 13.89
CA LEU A 50 4.66 21.72 15.06
C LEU A 50 5.24 20.38 15.49
N PHE A 51 5.49 20.23 16.79
CA PHE A 51 5.88 18.96 17.40
C PHE A 51 4.78 18.48 18.35
N VAL A 52 4.15 17.35 18.03
CA VAL A 52 3.14 16.67 18.85
C VAL A 52 3.81 15.46 19.51
N ILE A 53 3.73 15.38 20.83
CA ILE A 53 4.43 14.36 21.60
C ILE A 53 3.61 13.92 22.80
N ASP A 54 3.65 12.63 23.17
CA ASP A 54 2.96 12.10 24.36
C ASP A 54 1.48 12.51 24.44
N SER A 55 0.80 12.46 23.29
CA SER A 55 -0.52 13.06 23.10
C SER A 55 -1.54 12.08 22.55
N ALA A 56 -2.83 12.34 22.79
CA ALA A 56 -3.92 11.66 22.11
C ALA A 56 -5.04 12.60 21.66
N ARG A 57 -5.78 12.21 20.62
CA ARG A 57 -6.94 12.97 20.09
C ARG A 57 -6.56 14.41 19.74
N ILE A 58 -5.45 14.58 19.03
CA ILE A 58 -4.95 15.88 18.57
C ILE A 58 -5.48 16.15 17.17
N ARG A 59 -5.91 17.38 16.90
CA ARG A 59 -6.37 17.82 15.57
C ARG A 59 -5.53 18.97 15.07
N VAL A 60 -4.97 18.84 13.88
CA VAL A 60 -4.32 19.91 13.12
C VAL A 60 -5.16 20.11 11.86
N ASN A 61 -5.93 21.20 11.82
CA ASN A 61 -6.96 21.41 10.80
C ASN A 61 -6.76 22.76 10.10
N ASN A 62 -6.74 22.76 8.77
CA ASN A 62 -6.69 23.99 7.97
C ASN A 62 -5.54 24.93 8.35
N CYS A 63 -4.38 24.34 8.66
CA CYS A 63 -3.17 25.08 9.00
C CYS A 63 -2.25 25.19 7.78
N PHE A 64 -1.43 26.24 7.77
CA PHE A 64 -0.44 26.50 6.72
C PHE A 64 0.96 26.49 7.35
N PHE A 65 1.86 25.65 6.85
CA PHE A 65 3.23 25.50 7.38
C PHE A 65 4.24 25.89 6.31
N ILE A 66 5.08 26.87 6.59
CA ILE A 66 6.13 27.31 5.67
C ILE A 66 7.49 27.47 6.32
N HIS A 67 8.51 27.41 5.45
CA HIS A 67 9.89 27.74 5.80
C HIS A 67 10.46 26.85 6.92
N PHE A 68 10.01 25.60 7.04
CA PHE A 68 10.65 24.62 7.91
C PHE A 68 11.94 24.10 7.26
N THR A 69 12.98 23.85 8.05
CA THR A 69 14.22 23.19 7.62
C THR A 69 14.33 21.75 8.13
N THR A 70 13.49 21.38 9.12
CA THR A 70 13.33 20.01 9.60
C THR A 70 11.95 19.50 9.18
N ASP A 71 11.00 19.39 10.11
CA ASP A 71 9.67 18.83 9.90
C ASP A 71 8.61 19.93 9.98
N GLY A 72 7.72 20.01 8.99
CA GLY A 72 6.53 20.86 9.08
C GLY A 72 5.67 20.44 10.27
N ILE A 73 5.33 19.15 10.34
CA ILE A 73 4.70 18.52 11.51
C ILE A 73 5.46 17.23 11.86
N LEU A 74 5.88 17.12 13.11
CA LEU A 74 6.42 15.88 13.69
C LEU A 74 5.46 15.36 14.76
N VAL A 75 5.12 14.07 14.69
CA VAL A 75 4.34 13.38 15.72
C VAL A 75 5.18 12.24 16.27
N GLU A 76 5.49 12.24 17.57
CA GLU A 76 6.24 11.18 18.23
C GLU A 76 5.53 10.66 19.47
N ARG A 77 5.45 9.33 19.62
CA ARG A 77 4.72 8.67 20.71
C ARG A 77 3.22 9.07 20.72
N GLY A 78 2.45 8.50 21.65
CA GLY A 78 0.99 8.66 21.64
C GLY A 78 0.29 7.95 20.46
N HIS A 79 -0.95 8.35 20.18
CA HIS A 79 -1.80 7.80 19.13
C HIS A 79 -2.98 8.75 18.82
N GLU A 80 -3.67 8.59 17.69
CA GLU A 80 -4.86 9.38 17.33
C GLU A 80 -4.60 10.89 17.08
N THR A 81 -3.56 11.22 16.30
CA THR A 81 -3.37 12.57 15.74
C THR A 81 -3.97 12.64 14.34
N PHE A 82 -4.87 13.61 14.11
CA PHE A 82 -5.52 13.83 12.83
C PHE A 82 -5.05 15.15 12.20
N ILE A 83 -4.43 15.07 11.02
CA ILE A 83 -3.93 16.20 10.25
C ILE A 83 -4.80 16.32 8.99
N SER A 84 -5.49 17.44 8.84
CA SER A 84 -6.49 17.59 7.76
C SER A 84 -6.49 18.97 7.12
N SER A 85 -6.73 19.01 5.81
CA SER A 85 -6.89 20.27 5.04
C SER A 85 -5.72 21.25 5.17
N CYS A 86 -4.51 20.74 5.42
CA CYS A 86 -3.32 21.57 5.63
C CYS A 86 -2.51 21.75 4.36
N PHE A 87 -1.71 22.82 4.32
CA PHE A 87 -0.71 23.08 3.29
C PHE A 87 0.66 23.17 3.94
N LEU A 88 1.64 22.43 3.42
CA LEU A 88 2.99 22.39 3.98
C LEU A 88 4.03 22.55 2.88
N GLY A 89 4.96 23.51 3.02
CA GLY A 89 6.14 23.54 2.18
C GLY A 89 7.32 24.35 2.68
N GLN A 90 8.52 23.83 2.46
CA GLN A 90 9.77 24.49 2.87
C GLN A 90 9.98 25.81 2.11
N HIS A 91 9.64 25.86 0.82
CA HIS A 91 9.77 27.04 -0.03
C HIS A 91 8.42 27.39 -0.65
N SER A 92 8.05 28.67 -0.60
CA SER A 92 6.80 29.14 -1.22
C SER A 92 6.89 29.11 -2.75
N THR A 93 6.51 27.97 -3.34
CA THR A 93 6.52 27.73 -4.79
C THR A 93 5.34 26.87 -5.23
N VAL A 94 5.00 26.94 -6.51
CA VAL A 94 3.91 26.16 -7.15
C VAL A 94 4.45 25.20 -8.21
N GLY A 95 5.74 24.84 -8.12
CA GLY A 95 6.44 23.94 -9.05
C GLY A 95 7.50 24.64 -9.89
N ALA A 96 8.37 23.82 -10.52
CA ALA A 96 9.48 24.27 -11.38
C ALA A 96 10.46 25.26 -10.70
N ASP A 97 10.70 25.07 -9.40
CA ASP A 97 11.66 25.88 -8.65
C ASP A 97 13.10 25.54 -9.06
N LYS A 98 13.92 26.55 -9.32
CA LYS A 98 15.33 26.35 -9.72
C LYS A 98 16.19 25.71 -8.62
N GLY A 99 15.77 25.86 -7.36
CA GLY A 99 16.42 25.31 -6.17
C GLY A 99 15.85 23.97 -5.71
N GLU A 100 14.92 23.36 -6.45
CA GLU A 100 14.22 22.13 -6.03
C GLU A 100 15.14 20.99 -5.60
N LYS A 101 16.27 20.82 -6.30
CA LYS A 101 17.28 19.82 -5.97
C LYS A 101 17.85 19.97 -4.54
N ASP A 102 17.79 21.18 -3.97
CA ASP A 102 18.36 21.52 -2.67
C ASP A 102 17.31 21.51 -1.54
N PHE A 103 16.03 21.24 -1.85
CA PHE A 103 15.00 21.04 -0.83
C PHE A 103 15.42 19.90 0.10
N SER A 104 15.20 20.10 1.40
CA SER A 104 15.76 19.27 2.47
C SER A 104 14.77 18.92 3.58
N GLY A 105 13.69 19.68 3.75
CA GLY A 105 12.73 19.47 4.83
C GLY A 105 11.81 18.27 4.61
N THR A 106 11.13 17.86 5.67
CA THR A 106 10.05 16.87 5.66
C THR A 106 8.72 17.59 5.89
N GLY A 107 7.69 17.28 5.11
CA GLY A 107 6.36 17.84 5.34
C GLY A 107 5.77 17.34 6.66
N ILE A 108 5.49 16.03 6.73
CA ILE A 108 4.89 15.38 7.91
C ILE A 108 5.68 14.11 8.25
N ASP A 109 6.07 13.95 9.51
CA ASP A 109 6.66 12.71 10.03
C ASP A 109 5.79 12.12 11.15
N LEU A 110 5.20 10.95 10.89
CA LEU A 110 4.38 10.20 11.82
C LEU A 110 5.18 9.04 12.44
N ALA A 111 5.76 9.31 13.60
CA ALA A 111 6.47 8.35 14.43
C ALA A 111 5.66 7.93 15.66
N SER A 112 4.38 7.69 15.41
CA SER A 112 3.42 7.07 16.31
C SER A 112 2.38 6.32 15.48
N ASN A 113 1.52 5.56 16.15
CA ASN A 113 0.54 4.71 15.50
C ASN A 113 -0.85 5.36 15.49
N ASP A 114 -1.77 4.80 14.70
CA ASP A 114 -3.21 5.13 14.74
C ASP A 114 -3.55 6.59 14.37
N ASN A 115 -2.74 7.22 13.51
CA ASN A 115 -2.96 8.58 13.03
C ASN A 115 -3.62 8.62 11.66
N ALA A 116 -4.13 9.80 11.29
CA ALA A 116 -4.72 10.04 9.99
C ALA A 116 -4.20 11.35 9.37
N ILE A 117 -3.83 11.28 8.08
CA ILE A 117 -3.60 12.45 7.22
C ILE A 117 -4.69 12.45 6.16
N THR A 118 -5.42 13.55 6.01
CA THR A 118 -6.56 13.66 5.09
C THR A 118 -6.58 15.00 4.35
N ASP A 119 -6.61 14.97 3.03
CA ASP A 119 -6.74 16.17 2.17
C ASP A 119 -5.63 17.21 2.44
N VAL A 120 -4.38 16.76 2.47
CA VAL A 120 -3.21 17.63 2.72
C VAL A 120 -2.41 17.85 1.44
N VAL A 121 -1.98 19.09 1.22
CA VAL A 121 -1.07 19.43 0.13
C VAL A 121 0.34 19.63 0.67
N ILE A 122 1.31 18.91 0.11
CA ILE A 122 2.72 19.05 0.44
C ILE A 122 3.50 19.47 -0.79
N PHE A 123 4.18 20.60 -0.68
CA PHE A 123 4.96 21.20 -1.74
C PHE A 123 6.37 21.47 -1.27
N SER A 124 7.34 21.47 -2.17
CA SER A 124 8.72 21.92 -1.91
C SER A 124 9.49 21.28 -0.75
N ALA A 125 9.03 20.17 -0.18
CA ALA A 125 9.79 19.39 0.79
C ALA A 125 10.74 18.39 0.09
N ALA A 126 11.80 17.92 0.75
CA ALA A 126 12.55 16.76 0.28
C ALA A 126 11.71 15.48 0.37
N THR A 127 11.03 15.30 1.50
CA THR A 127 10.10 14.19 1.72
C THR A 127 8.73 14.73 2.09
N GLY A 128 7.67 14.29 1.42
CA GLY A 128 6.30 14.71 1.73
C GLY A 128 5.84 14.18 3.09
N VAL A 129 5.61 12.87 3.16
CA VAL A 129 5.17 12.16 4.38
C VAL A 129 6.15 11.04 4.73
N ILE A 130 6.46 10.88 6.02
CA ILE A 130 7.16 9.71 6.56
C ILE A 130 6.22 8.97 7.53
N LEU A 131 6.03 7.67 7.32
CA LEU A 131 5.27 6.79 8.21
C LEU A 131 6.25 5.85 8.93
N ARG A 132 6.64 6.24 10.15
CA ARG A 132 7.49 5.43 11.05
C ARG A 132 6.68 4.55 12.00
N GLY A 133 5.43 4.90 12.28
CA GLY A 133 4.50 4.09 13.07
C GLY A 133 3.55 3.22 12.24
N GLN A 134 2.89 2.29 12.91
CA GLN A 134 1.95 1.32 12.35
C GLN A 134 0.53 1.88 12.27
N ALA A 135 -0.32 1.21 11.50
CA ALA A 135 -1.77 1.44 11.47
C ALA A 135 -2.24 2.84 11.03
N ASN A 136 -1.38 3.69 10.46
CA ASN A 136 -1.79 5.01 10.00
C ASN A 136 -2.57 4.94 8.68
N ILE A 137 -3.35 5.99 8.41
CA ILE A 137 -4.00 6.22 7.12
C ILE A 137 -3.57 7.54 6.52
N VAL A 138 -3.23 7.53 5.23
CA VAL A 138 -2.91 8.70 4.42
C VAL A 138 -3.89 8.73 3.27
N THR A 139 -4.73 9.77 3.19
CA THR A 139 -5.68 9.88 2.10
C THR A 139 -5.85 11.30 1.58
N GLY A 140 -6.13 11.44 0.28
CA GLY A 140 -6.30 12.76 -0.34
C GLY A 140 -5.03 13.61 -0.34
N VAL A 141 -3.85 13.03 -0.11
CA VAL A 141 -2.60 13.79 -0.11
C VAL A 141 -2.19 14.11 -1.54
N HIS A 142 -1.97 15.40 -1.81
CA HIS A 142 -1.33 15.86 -3.04
C HIS A 142 0.11 16.23 -2.74
N SER A 143 1.05 15.47 -3.28
CA SER A 143 2.48 15.70 -3.16
C SER A 143 3.01 16.22 -4.48
N TYR A 144 3.51 17.45 -4.48
CA TYR A 144 4.35 18.02 -5.54
C TYR A 144 5.61 18.61 -4.88
N ASN A 145 6.25 17.77 -4.07
CA ASN A 145 7.50 18.10 -3.40
C ASN A 145 8.68 17.77 -4.33
N LYS A 146 9.92 17.88 -3.84
CA LYS A 146 11.13 17.56 -4.61
C LYS A 146 10.96 16.28 -5.43
N ALA A 147 11.10 16.38 -6.75
CA ALA A 147 10.88 15.28 -7.67
C ALA A 147 11.77 14.08 -7.36
N THR A 148 11.28 12.89 -7.73
CA THR A 148 11.97 11.61 -7.54
C THR A 148 13.31 11.61 -8.26
N TYR A 149 13.38 12.20 -9.46
CA TYR A 149 14.63 12.41 -10.19
C TYR A 149 15.72 13.15 -9.39
N PHE A 150 15.36 14.09 -8.51
CA PHE A 150 16.31 14.79 -7.64
C PHE A 150 16.55 14.07 -6.29
N GLY A 151 15.93 12.90 -6.09
CA GLY A 151 16.02 12.12 -4.87
C GLY A 151 15.01 12.51 -3.80
N GLY A 152 13.95 13.25 -4.14
CA GLY A 152 12.84 13.48 -3.22
C GLY A 152 11.85 12.32 -3.19
N ILE A 153 11.05 12.25 -2.13
CA ILE A 153 10.09 11.16 -1.88
C ILE A 153 8.74 11.79 -1.56
N GLY A 154 7.65 11.31 -2.15
CA GLY A 154 6.30 11.76 -1.81
C GLY A 154 5.87 11.19 -0.48
N ILE A 155 5.87 9.85 -0.37
CA ILE A 155 5.49 9.14 0.85
C ILE A 155 6.51 8.03 1.12
N LEU A 156 7.17 8.07 2.28
CA LEU A 156 8.09 7.05 2.76
C LEU A 156 7.42 6.21 3.84
N VAL A 157 7.20 4.93 3.56
CA VAL A 157 6.59 3.97 4.47
C VAL A 157 7.68 3.07 5.08
N LYS A 158 7.84 3.13 6.39
CA LYS A 158 8.89 2.39 7.13
C LYS A 158 8.33 1.39 8.13
N ALA A 159 7.02 1.32 8.25
CA ALA A 159 6.31 0.45 9.17
C ALA A 159 5.12 -0.23 8.49
N ALA A 160 4.73 -1.38 9.03
CA ALA A 160 3.63 -2.19 8.54
C ALA A 160 2.26 -1.52 8.77
N GLN A 161 1.20 -2.10 8.20
CA GLN A 161 -0.20 -1.78 8.50
C GLN A 161 -0.66 -0.38 8.07
N ASN A 162 0.14 0.30 7.24
CA ASN A 162 -0.19 1.62 6.74
C ASN A 162 -1.07 1.54 5.48
N ARG A 163 -2.03 2.44 5.37
CA ARG A 163 -2.97 2.53 4.24
C ARG A 163 -2.80 3.89 3.55
N ILE A 164 -2.51 3.87 2.27
CA ILE A 164 -2.33 5.04 1.43
C ILE A 164 -3.39 4.98 0.33
N ALA A 165 -4.31 5.94 0.29
CA ALA A 165 -5.47 5.89 -0.57
C ALA A 165 -5.79 7.24 -1.21
N ASN A 166 -6.24 7.27 -2.47
CA ASN A 166 -6.75 8.50 -3.10
C ASN A 166 -5.72 9.65 -3.14
N CYS A 167 -4.42 9.35 -3.19
CA CYS A 167 -3.35 10.36 -3.20
C CYS A 167 -2.98 10.75 -4.63
N TYR A 168 -2.58 12.00 -4.84
CA TYR A 168 -2.01 12.49 -6.09
C TYR A 168 -0.51 12.76 -5.91
N LEU A 169 0.32 12.02 -6.65
CA LEU A 169 1.77 12.11 -6.62
C LEU A 169 2.26 12.73 -7.94
N ASP A 170 2.73 13.97 -7.87
CA ASP A 170 3.21 14.76 -9.00
C ASP A 170 4.74 14.70 -9.03
N PHE A 171 5.31 13.87 -9.91
CA PHE A 171 6.75 13.55 -9.97
C PHE A 171 7.33 12.90 -8.70
N ASN A 172 6.50 12.41 -7.78
CA ASN A 172 6.95 11.87 -6.49
C ASN A 172 6.70 10.36 -6.36
N ALA A 173 7.65 9.65 -5.73
CA ALA A 173 7.54 8.24 -5.41
C ALA A 173 6.82 7.98 -4.08
N ILE A 174 6.12 6.86 -4.00
CA ILE A 174 5.87 6.17 -2.74
C ILE A 174 6.97 5.11 -2.56
N VAL A 175 7.74 5.20 -1.49
CA VAL A 175 8.79 4.23 -1.17
C VAL A 175 8.36 3.43 0.05
N ILE A 176 8.35 2.09 -0.06
CA ILE A 176 7.98 1.19 1.03
C ILE A 176 9.19 0.33 1.39
N GLU A 177 9.70 0.51 2.60
CA GLU A 177 10.80 -0.27 3.15
C GLU A 177 10.24 -1.52 3.87
N ASP A 178 10.78 -2.70 3.57
CA ASP A 178 10.37 -4.01 4.11
C ASP A 178 8.82 -4.18 4.19
N PRO A 179 8.13 -4.20 3.04
CA PRO A 179 6.67 -4.08 2.97
C PRO A 179 5.94 -5.25 3.65
N ALA A 180 5.08 -4.93 4.60
CA ALA A 180 4.20 -5.89 5.28
C ALA A 180 2.84 -5.24 5.63
N GLN A 181 1.73 -5.83 5.20
CA GLN A 181 0.38 -5.32 5.48
C GLN A 181 0.16 -3.86 5.02
N VAL A 182 0.73 -3.47 3.87
CA VAL A 182 0.64 -2.09 3.35
C VAL A 182 -0.30 -2.04 2.15
N HIS A 183 -1.18 -1.04 2.13
CA HIS A 183 -2.11 -0.81 1.03
C HIS A 183 -1.79 0.51 0.32
N VAL A 184 -1.71 0.49 -1.01
CA VAL A 184 -1.60 1.68 -1.87
C VAL A 184 -2.69 1.60 -2.95
N THR A 185 -3.73 2.41 -2.83
CA THR A 185 -4.94 2.27 -3.65
C THR A 185 -5.46 3.59 -4.18
N ASN A 186 -6.12 3.57 -5.34
CA ASN A 186 -6.82 4.72 -5.93
C ASN A 186 -5.95 5.98 -6.09
N GLY A 187 -4.62 5.82 -6.18
CA GLY A 187 -3.71 6.93 -6.39
C GLY A 187 -3.64 7.36 -7.85
N TYR A 188 -3.25 8.62 -8.08
CA TYR A 188 -2.85 9.12 -9.39
C TYR A 188 -1.38 9.49 -9.36
N PHE A 189 -0.59 8.97 -10.30
CA PHE A 189 0.85 9.23 -10.43
C PHE A 189 1.12 9.91 -11.76
N LEU A 190 1.74 11.10 -11.70
CA LEU A 190 2.14 11.86 -12.88
C LEU A 190 3.66 11.85 -13.04
N GLY A 191 4.13 11.73 -14.28
CA GLY A 191 5.54 11.87 -14.63
C GLY A 191 6.37 10.67 -14.16
N ASP A 192 7.44 10.95 -13.42
CA ASP A 192 8.32 9.93 -12.82
C ASP A 192 7.82 9.40 -11.46
N GLY A 193 6.64 9.84 -11.00
CA GLY A 193 6.04 9.34 -9.76
C GLY A 193 5.77 7.84 -9.86
N ASN A 194 6.22 7.04 -8.88
CA ASN A 194 6.16 5.58 -8.93
C ASN A 194 5.96 4.97 -7.54
N ILE A 195 5.87 3.63 -7.47
CA ILE A 195 5.89 2.90 -6.20
C ILE A 195 7.15 2.03 -6.18
N VAL A 196 7.97 2.19 -5.15
CA VAL A 196 9.23 1.48 -4.97
C VAL A 196 9.15 0.62 -3.73
N LEU A 197 9.33 -0.69 -3.91
CA LEU A 197 9.50 -1.62 -2.79
C LEU A 197 10.99 -1.82 -2.57
N LYS A 198 11.45 -1.64 -1.32
CA LYS A 198 12.86 -1.69 -0.96
C LYS A 198 13.08 -2.63 0.22
N SER A 199 13.92 -3.65 0.02
CA SER A 199 14.43 -4.45 1.14
C SER A 199 15.57 -3.67 1.81
N ILE A 200 15.50 -3.47 3.12
CA ILE A 200 16.57 -2.80 3.89
C ILE A 200 17.39 -3.78 4.73
N LYS A 201 16.92 -5.01 4.91
CA LYS A 201 17.61 -6.06 5.69
C LYS A 201 18.40 -7.04 4.82
N GLU A 202 18.00 -7.24 3.57
CA GLU A 202 18.61 -8.25 2.70
C GLU A 202 19.40 -7.57 1.58
N LEU A 203 20.71 -7.87 1.52
CA LEU A 203 21.65 -7.31 0.54
C LEU A 203 21.31 -7.71 -0.91
N ASP A 204 20.55 -8.79 -1.09
CA ASP A 204 20.19 -9.35 -2.41
C ASP A 204 18.83 -8.85 -2.94
N GLY A 205 18.18 -7.91 -2.23
CA GLY A 205 16.91 -7.31 -2.67
C GLY A 205 15.71 -8.26 -2.70
N GLN A 206 15.84 -9.45 -2.13
CA GLN A 206 14.74 -10.39 -1.99
C GLN A 206 13.92 -10.03 -0.73
N PHE A 207 12.61 -10.25 -0.82
CA PHE A 207 11.70 -10.12 0.31
C PHE A 207 11.45 -11.51 0.88
N THR A 208 11.89 -11.78 2.10
CA THR A 208 11.62 -13.06 2.79
C THR A 208 10.13 -13.31 3.01
N THR A 209 9.34 -12.27 3.20
CA THR A 209 7.86 -12.32 3.24
C THR A 209 7.28 -11.07 2.58
N ILE A 210 6.22 -11.23 1.78
CA ILE A 210 5.40 -10.12 1.27
C ILE A 210 3.97 -10.54 1.61
N ASP A 211 3.55 -10.20 2.82
CA ASP A 211 2.25 -10.60 3.33
C ASP A 211 1.31 -9.39 3.30
N GLN A 212 0.14 -9.56 2.66
CA GLN A 212 -0.94 -8.58 2.61
C GLN A 212 -0.49 -7.20 2.09
N VAL A 213 0.37 -7.19 1.07
CA VAL A 213 0.72 -5.96 0.34
C VAL A 213 -0.23 -5.82 -0.84
N VAL A 214 -1.03 -4.76 -0.84
CA VAL A 214 -2.04 -4.49 -1.87
C VAL A 214 -1.71 -3.20 -2.57
N ILE A 215 -1.44 -3.27 -3.87
CA ILE A 215 -1.24 -2.11 -4.73
C ILE A 215 -2.20 -2.27 -5.89
N ASP A 216 -3.29 -1.52 -5.90
CA ASP A 216 -4.41 -1.74 -6.82
C ASP A 216 -5.13 -0.43 -7.18
N GLN A 217 -5.84 -0.42 -8.31
CA GLN A 217 -6.68 0.71 -8.76
C GLN A 217 -5.94 2.06 -8.87
N ASN A 218 -4.62 2.02 -9.08
CA ASN A 218 -3.83 3.22 -9.29
C ASN A 218 -3.83 3.60 -10.77
N ASN A 219 -3.89 4.90 -11.03
CA ASN A 219 -3.78 5.48 -12.36
C ASN A 219 -2.39 6.09 -12.52
N VAL A 220 -1.78 5.86 -13.68
CA VAL A 220 -0.44 6.38 -14.00
C VAL A 220 -0.45 7.13 -15.33
N ASN A 221 0.30 8.22 -15.42
CA ASN A 221 0.49 8.98 -16.64
C ASN A 221 1.99 9.28 -16.84
N GLY A 222 2.59 8.74 -17.90
CA GLY A 222 4.02 8.86 -18.20
C GLY A 222 4.87 7.61 -17.87
N MET A 223 4.27 6.55 -17.34
CA MET A 223 4.95 5.31 -16.94
C MET A 223 4.08 4.05 -17.15
N SER A 224 4.64 2.87 -16.87
CA SER A 224 3.90 1.60 -16.88
C SER A 224 3.27 1.31 -15.52
N LEU A 225 1.98 0.95 -15.51
CA LEU A 225 1.27 0.51 -14.31
C LEU A 225 1.83 -0.84 -13.82
N ARG A 226 2.09 -0.92 -12.52
CA ARG A 226 2.42 -2.16 -11.82
C ARG A 226 1.47 -2.34 -10.64
N SER A 227 1.03 -3.57 -10.38
CA SER A 227 0.02 -3.86 -9.37
C SER A 227 0.23 -5.25 -8.75
N THR A 228 -0.33 -5.48 -7.57
CA THR A 228 -0.41 -6.82 -6.95
C THR A 228 -1.72 -7.53 -7.30
N VAL A 229 -2.60 -6.88 -8.07
CA VAL A 229 -3.84 -7.40 -8.61
C VAL A 229 -3.80 -7.19 -10.13
N GLY A 230 -4.15 -8.20 -10.91
CA GLY A 230 -4.13 -8.12 -12.37
C GLY A 230 -5.48 -8.47 -12.93
N GLU A 231 -5.95 -7.71 -13.92
CA GLU A 231 -7.12 -8.06 -14.73
C GLU A 231 -6.73 -8.05 -16.21
N LEU A 232 -7.01 -9.15 -16.91
CA LEU A 232 -6.81 -9.29 -18.35
C LEU A 232 -8.00 -9.99 -18.99
N THR A 233 -8.33 -9.57 -20.22
CA THR A 233 -9.33 -10.25 -21.05
C THR A 233 -8.68 -10.74 -22.33
N VAL A 234 -8.84 -12.04 -22.63
CA VAL A 234 -8.27 -12.70 -23.81
C VAL A 234 -9.40 -13.27 -24.65
N ALA A 235 -9.53 -12.81 -25.89
CA ALA A 235 -10.47 -13.36 -26.86
C ALA A 235 -9.73 -14.29 -27.84
N GLY A 236 -10.39 -15.36 -28.29
CA GLY A 236 -9.79 -16.30 -29.22
C GLY A 236 -10.74 -17.43 -29.66
N ASN A 237 -10.42 -18.05 -30.79
CA ASN A 237 -11.12 -19.24 -31.27
C ASN A 237 -10.20 -20.45 -31.19
N GLY A 238 -10.52 -21.40 -30.33
CA GLY A 238 -9.68 -22.56 -30.06
C GLY A 238 -10.02 -23.21 -28.74
N THR A 239 -9.07 -23.95 -28.18
CA THR A 239 -9.20 -24.66 -26.90
C THR A 239 -8.39 -24.02 -25.78
N GLN A 240 -7.68 -22.92 -26.03
CA GLN A 240 -6.71 -22.36 -25.09
C GLN A 240 -6.68 -20.82 -25.16
N TRP A 241 -6.64 -20.19 -23.99
CA TRP A 241 -6.46 -18.75 -23.79
C TRP A 241 -5.33 -18.52 -22.81
N VAL A 242 -4.34 -17.72 -23.23
CA VAL A 242 -3.12 -17.44 -22.46
C VAL A 242 -3.14 -15.97 -22.03
N ALA A 243 -3.20 -15.72 -20.72
CA ALA A 243 -3.09 -14.39 -20.15
C ALA A 243 -1.75 -14.24 -19.44
N ASP A 244 -0.90 -13.37 -19.98
CA ASP A 244 0.42 -13.05 -19.41
C ASP A 244 0.36 -11.75 -18.62
N PHE A 245 0.48 -11.87 -17.29
CA PHE A 245 0.45 -10.76 -16.35
C PHE A 245 1.84 -10.19 -16.05
N SER A 246 2.90 -10.61 -16.74
CA SER A 246 4.29 -10.22 -16.44
C SER A 246 4.56 -8.72 -16.55
N SER A 247 3.77 -7.98 -17.34
CA SER A 247 3.87 -6.52 -17.46
C SER A 247 3.09 -5.76 -16.38
N VAL A 248 2.15 -6.43 -15.70
CA VAL A 248 1.25 -5.85 -14.70
C VAL A 248 1.72 -6.18 -13.30
N LEU A 249 2.03 -7.44 -13.03
CA LEU A 249 2.33 -7.90 -11.66
C LEU A 249 3.69 -7.42 -11.18
N MET A 250 3.76 -7.09 -9.88
CA MET A 250 4.99 -6.64 -9.23
C MET A 250 5.96 -7.79 -8.94
N PHE A 251 5.43 -8.92 -8.49
CA PHE A 251 6.27 -10.04 -8.05
C PHE A 251 6.33 -11.13 -9.11
N PRO A 252 7.51 -11.73 -9.36
CA PRO A 252 7.63 -12.84 -10.30
C PRO A 252 7.01 -14.10 -9.71
N ASN A 253 6.15 -14.76 -10.49
CA ASN A 253 5.59 -16.09 -10.21
C ASN A 253 4.97 -16.24 -8.81
N ARG A 254 4.17 -15.25 -8.39
CA ARG A 254 3.55 -15.15 -7.06
C ARG A 254 2.03 -14.99 -7.13
N ILE A 255 1.39 -15.57 -8.14
CA ILE A 255 -0.08 -15.57 -8.22
C ILE A 255 -0.61 -16.56 -7.17
N ASN A 256 -1.40 -16.07 -6.23
CA ASN A 256 -2.00 -16.87 -5.16
C ASN A 256 -3.40 -17.35 -5.52
N HIS A 257 -4.21 -16.45 -6.09
CA HIS A 257 -5.58 -16.76 -6.49
C HIS A 257 -5.83 -16.39 -7.96
N VAL A 258 -6.66 -17.19 -8.62
CA VAL A 258 -7.14 -16.96 -9.98
C VAL A 258 -8.65 -17.04 -9.97
N ARG A 259 -9.31 -16.00 -10.47
CA ARG A 259 -10.74 -15.96 -10.76
C ARG A 259 -10.88 -15.74 -12.25
N TYR A 260 -11.76 -16.50 -12.91
CA TYR A 260 -12.01 -16.30 -14.33
C TYR A 260 -13.50 -16.40 -14.65
N SER A 261 -13.90 -15.69 -15.70
CA SER A 261 -15.18 -15.88 -16.36
C SER A 261 -14.94 -16.30 -17.82
N PHE A 262 -15.85 -17.10 -18.36
CA PHE A 262 -15.74 -17.64 -19.70
C PHE A 262 -17.04 -17.36 -20.46
N TYR A 263 -16.93 -16.54 -21.50
CA TYR A 263 -18.03 -16.18 -22.38
C TYR A 263 -17.81 -16.78 -23.76
N THR A 264 -18.83 -17.43 -24.31
CA THR A 264 -18.77 -17.94 -25.69
C THR A 264 -19.56 -17.05 -26.64
N GLN A 265 -18.95 -16.75 -27.79
CA GLN A 265 -19.56 -15.96 -28.85
C GLN A 265 -20.19 -16.89 -29.89
N GLY A 266 -21.42 -16.59 -30.33
CA GLY A 266 -22.02 -17.24 -31.50
C GLY A 266 -23.05 -18.35 -31.24
N GLY A 267 -23.72 -18.37 -30.08
CA GLY A 267 -24.92 -19.17 -29.87
C GLY A 267 -24.68 -20.69 -29.87
N LEU A 268 -23.72 -21.15 -29.07
CA LEU A 268 -23.45 -22.58 -28.91
C LEU A 268 -24.60 -23.31 -28.21
N VAL A 269 -24.82 -24.57 -28.59
CA VAL A 269 -25.66 -25.50 -27.84
C VAL A 269 -24.83 -26.06 -26.67
N GLY A 270 -25.05 -25.50 -25.48
CA GLY A 270 -24.42 -25.94 -24.23
C GLY A 270 -23.16 -25.17 -23.82
N PHE A 271 -22.71 -25.39 -22.58
CA PHE A 271 -21.51 -24.78 -22.01
C PHE A 271 -20.29 -25.69 -22.24
N PRO A 272 -19.22 -25.23 -22.90
CA PRO A 272 -17.98 -25.99 -22.92
C PRO A 272 -17.44 -26.10 -21.50
N ALA A 273 -17.04 -27.30 -21.06
CA ALA A 273 -16.27 -27.42 -19.84
C ALA A 273 -14.93 -26.67 -20.00
N SER A 274 -14.59 -25.83 -19.02
CA SER A 274 -13.34 -25.07 -18.99
C SER A 274 -12.67 -25.12 -17.62
N ALA A 275 -11.35 -25.00 -17.59
CA ALA A 275 -10.58 -24.94 -16.35
C ALA A 275 -9.29 -24.13 -16.54
N VAL A 276 -8.78 -23.57 -15.44
CA VAL A 276 -7.38 -23.11 -15.37
C VAL A 276 -6.50 -24.35 -15.31
N THR A 277 -5.58 -24.50 -16.26
CA THR A 277 -4.71 -25.68 -16.35
C THR A 277 -3.24 -25.37 -16.04
N ASN A 278 -2.85 -24.10 -16.08
CA ASN A 278 -1.51 -23.67 -15.68
C ASN A 278 -1.53 -22.27 -15.07
N VAL A 279 -0.78 -22.10 -13.98
CA VAL A 279 -0.43 -20.82 -13.37
C VAL A 279 1.06 -20.84 -13.07
N SER A 280 1.87 -20.27 -13.97
CA SER A 280 3.33 -20.22 -13.81
C SER A 280 3.92 -19.02 -14.55
N ASN A 281 5.03 -18.48 -14.03
CA ASN A 281 5.74 -17.33 -14.61
C ASN A 281 4.83 -16.11 -14.85
N ASN A 282 3.87 -15.87 -13.95
CA ASN A 282 2.82 -14.85 -14.11
C ASN A 282 1.89 -15.05 -15.32
N VAL A 283 1.89 -16.24 -15.91
CA VAL A 283 1.00 -16.63 -17.00
C VAL A 283 -0.08 -17.55 -16.46
N VAL A 284 -1.33 -17.25 -16.82
CA VAL A 284 -2.49 -18.10 -16.57
C VAL A 284 -2.97 -18.68 -17.89
N ILE A 285 -3.15 -20.00 -17.93
CA ILE A 285 -3.70 -20.71 -19.09
C ILE A 285 -5.08 -21.26 -18.70
N VAL A 286 -6.10 -20.85 -19.45
CA VAL A 286 -7.45 -21.42 -19.38
C VAL A 286 -7.67 -22.26 -20.62
N GLU A 287 -8.15 -23.49 -20.44
CA GLU A 287 -8.44 -24.42 -21.53
C GLU A 287 -9.90 -24.86 -21.50
N SER A 288 -10.43 -25.21 -22.67
CA SER A 288 -11.77 -25.79 -22.85
C SER A 288 -11.70 -27.16 -23.49
N GLU A 289 -12.68 -28.02 -23.18
CA GLU A 289 -12.76 -29.40 -23.71
C GLU A 289 -12.88 -29.47 -25.24
N LYS A 290 -13.38 -28.39 -25.86
CA LYS A 290 -13.63 -28.30 -27.30
C LYS A 290 -13.33 -26.89 -27.80
N ALA A 291 -13.02 -26.80 -29.09
CA ALA A 291 -12.75 -25.52 -29.73
C ALA A 291 -14.01 -24.66 -29.73
N VAL A 292 -13.91 -23.45 -29.20
CA VAL A 292 -14.98 -22.45 -29.18
C VAL A 292 -14.42 -21.06 -29.45
N ASN A 293 -15.24 -20.18 -30.01
CA ASN A 293 -14.95 -18.77 -30.02
C ASN A 293 -15.30 -18.18 -28.64
N GLY A 294 -14.28 -18.01 -27.80
CA GLY A 294 -14.40 -17.66 -26.39
C GLY A 294 -13.69 -16.35 -26.04
N VAL A 295 -14.23 -15.67 -25.03
CA VAL A 295 -13.62 -14.54 -24.34
C VAL A 295 -13.46 -14.93 -22.88
N VAL A 296 -12.23 -14.85 -22.37
CA VAL A 296 -11.89 -15.21 -21.00
C VAL A 296 -11.39 -13.97 -20.28
N SER A 297 -12.12 -13.53 -19.26
CA SER A 297 -11.68 -12.46 -18.36
C SER A 297 -11.13 -13.07 -17.09
N ILE A 298 -9.89 -12.74 -16.76
CA ILE A 298 -9.11 -13.35 -15.69
C ILE A 298 -8.67 -12.24 -14.72
N VAL A 299 -8.93 -12.47 -13.44
CA VAL A 299 -8.45 -11.66 -12.32
C VAL A 299 -7.50 -12.51 -11.47
N VAL A 300 -6.33 -11.97 -11.17
CA VAL A 300 -5.31 -12.61 -10.33
C VAL A 300 -4.87 -11.69 -9.21
N ASP A 301 -4.36 -12.26 -8.12
CA ASP A 301 -3.74 -11.48 -7.05
C ASP A 301 -2.52 -12.18 -6.44
N GLN A 302 -1.66 -11.39 -5.80
CA GLN A 302 -0.37 -11.81 -5.23
C GLN A 302 -0.30 -11.70 -3.69
N HIS A 303 -1.42 -11.44 -3.04
CA HIS A 303 -1.49 -11.31 -1.58
C HIS A 303 -2.09 -12.58 -0.96
N ASN A 304 -1.61 -12.96 0.23
CA ASN A 304 -2.20 -14.05 1.00
C ASN A 304 -3.47 -13.56 1.69
N MET A 305 -4.61 -14.21 1.43
CA MET A 305 -5.82 -14.01 2.24
C MET A 305 -5.68 -14.84 3.51
N ILE A 306 -5.44 -14.23 4.67
CA ILE A 306 -5.57 -14.95 5.95
C ILE A 306 -7.06 -15.30 6.11
N MET A 307 -7.36 -16.60 6.24
CA MET A 307 -8.69 -17.24 6.38
C MET A 307 -9.39 -17.76 5.09
N ASP A 308 -8.68 -18.20 4.06
CA ASP A 308 -9.35 -18.91 2.95
C ASP A 308 -9.75 -20.36 3.32
N ARG A 309 -10.88 -20.49 4.03
CA ARG A 309 -11.73 -21.69 4.05
C ARG A 309 -13.05 -21.45 3.30
N THR A 310 -13.17 -20.36 2.54
CA THR A 310 -14.44 -19.98 1.91
C THR A 310 -14.25 -19.83 0.41
N VAL A 311 -14.27 -20.97 -0.27
CA VAL A 311 -14.38 -21.02 -1.72
C VAL A 311 -15.76 -20.46 -2.12
N PHE A 312 -15.78 -19.27 -2.71
CA PHE A 312 -16.99 -18.74 -3.33
C PHE A 312 -17.20 -19.40 -4.70
N PHE A 313 -18.09 -20.39 -4.77
CA PHE A 313 -18.71 -20.77 -6.03
C PHE A 313 -19.88 -19.82 -6.29
N THR A 314 -19.77 -18.95 -7.30
CA THR A 314 -20.95 -18.28 -7.84
C THR A 314 -21.60 -19.24 -8.84
N LEU A 315 -22.55 -20.03 -8.36
CA LEU A 315 -23.48 -20.76 -9.23
C LEU A 315 -24.65 -19.82 -9.54
N TYR A 316 -24.79 -19.43 -10.80
CA TYR A 316 -26.06 -18.87 -11.27
C TYR A 316 -27.07 -20.01 -11.41
N SER A 317 -27.89 -20.21 -10.39
CA SER A 317 -29.20 -20.84 -10.56
C SER A 317 -30.25 -19.91 -9.96
N GLN A 318 -31.16 -19.41 -10.81
CA GLN A 318 -32.38 -18.78 -10.33
C GLN A 318 -33.18 -19.84 -9.57
N GLU A 319 -33.20 -19.77 -8.24
CA GLU A 319 -34.35 -20.16 -7.40
C GLU A 319 -34.12 -19.71 -5.96
N TRP A 320 -35.24 -19.41 -5.30
CA TRP A 320 -35.37 -18.63 -4.07
C TRP A 320 -34.77 -19.32 -2.84
N ILE A 321 -33.94 -18.61 -2.06
CA ILE A 321 -33.72 -18.93 -0.64
C ILE A 321 -33.83 -17.68 0.21
N VAL A 322 -34.77 -17.79 1.15
CA VAL A 322 -35.09 -16.88 2.24
C VAL A 322 -34.08 -17.07 3.37
N GLY A 323 -33.48 -15.98 3.85
CA GLY A 323 -33.01 -15.81 5.23
C GLY A 323 -31.75 -16.56 5.68
N ALA A 324 -30.70 -15.82 5.99
CA ALA A 324 -29.77 -16.17 7.06
C ALA A 324 -29.14 -14.89 7.63
N GLY A 325 -29.48 -14.58 8.89
CA GLY A 325 -28.86 -13.51 9.66
C GLY A 325 -27.43 -13.85 10.05
N ILE A 326 -26.61 -12.81 10.17
CA ILE A 326 -25.22 -12.89 10.62
C ILE A 326 -25.22 -12.99 12.15
N LEU A 327 -24.61 -14.04 12.69
CA LEU A 327 -24.18 -14.11 14.09
C LEU A 327 -22.66 -14.24 14.11
N MET A 328 -21.97 -13.19 14.55
CA MET A 328 -20.53 -13.23 14.82
C MET A 328 -20.33 -13.71 16.26
N GLY A 329 -19.74 -14.89 16.41
CA GLY A 329 -19.25 -15.42 17.67
C GLY A 329 -17.73 -15.26 17.73
N VAL A 330 -17.26 -14.54 18.76
CA VAL A 330 -15.85 -14.42 19.14
C VAL A 330 -15.48 -15.66 19.94
N ASN A 331 -14.33 -16.28 19.63
CA ASN A 331 -13.52 -17.04 20.57
C ASN A 331 -12.06 -16.66 20.33
#